data_AF-A0A1M6LK62-F1
#
_entry.id   AF-A0A1M6LK62-F1
#
_cell.length_a   1.000
_cell.length_b   1.000
_cell.length_c   1.000
_cell.angle_alpha   90.00
_cell.angle_beta   90.00
_cell.angle_gamma   90.00
#
_symmetry.space_group_name_H-M   'P 1'
#
loop_
_entity.id
_entity.type
_entity.pdbx_description
1 polymer ?
#
loop_
_entity_poly.entity_id
_entity_poly.type
_entity_poly.pdbx_seq_one_letter_code
_entity_poly.pdbx_strand_id
1 'polypeptide(L)'
;MLVEIPIIQKMVLYFGNPSLTFSIILFSILLSSGLGSLISGNKYVKRFTDNSYYYLLFTAITILIIGFSLNKIIEITNDYVMMQKMVIGFLIILPMGILMGIPFPTGISKLKNIYKEEDILPLMWGANGIFSVIGSLLAVALSIKFGFNSTIYIGAMIYLFLLFYIGVFL
;
A
#
# COMPACT_ATOMS: atom_id res chain seq x y z
N MET A 1 4.73 0.76 -4.07
CA MET A 1 5.37 -0.22 -4.98
C MET A 1 5.75 -1.56 -4.34
N LEU A 2 6.53 -1.62 -3.24
CA LEU A 2 7.08 -2.90 -2.75
C LEU A 2 6.01 -3.94 -2.35
N VAL A 3 4.81 -3.48 -1.96
CA VAL A 3 3.67 -4.36 -1.70
C VAL A 3 2.70 -4.49 -2.88
N GLU A 4 2.55 -3.43 -3.68
CA GLU A 4 1.62 -3.42 -4.82
C GLU A 4 2.05 -4.40 -5.92
N ILE A 5 3.33 -4.41 -6.29
CA ILE A 5 3.87 -5.26 -7.35
C ILE A 5 3.69 -6.77 -7.05
N PRO A 6 4.06 -7.31 -5.88
CA PRO A 6 3.83 -8.74 -5.60
C PRO A 6 2.35 -9.08 -5.53
N ILE A 7 1.48 -8.17 -5.09
CA ILE A 7 0.02 -8.37 -5.15
C ILE A 7 -0.43 -8.48 -6.60
N ILE A 8 -0.01 -7.57 -7.48
CA ILE A 8 -0.33 -7.63 -8.91
C ILE A 8 0.15 -8.97 -9.49
N GLN A 9 1.41 -9.33 -9.30
CA GLN A 9 1.99 -10.58 -9.83
C GLN A 9 1.21 -11.82 -9.37
N LYS A 10 0.79 -11.84 -8.10
CA LYS A 10 0.01 -12.94 -7.54
C LYS A 10 -1.43 -12.96 -8.08
N MET A 11 -2.03 -11.79 -8.30
CA MET A 11 -3.34 -11.67 -8.92
C MET A 11 -3.32 -12.04 -10.41
N VAL A 12 -2.19 -11.88 -11.11
CA VAL A 12 -2.02 -12.36 -12.48
C VAL A 12 -2.21 -13.88 -12.53
N LEU A 13 -1.70 -14.61 -11.53
CA LEU A 13 -1.90 -16.06 -11.43
C LEU A 13 -3.36 -16.42 -11.13
N TYR A 14 -4.06 -15.61 -10.34
CA TYR A 14 -5.45 -15.85 -9.96
C TYR A 14 -6.46 -15.57 -11.10
N PHE A 15 -6.22 -14.51 -11.87
CA PHE A 15 -7.07 -14.13 -13.01
C PHE A 15 -6.65 -14.80 -14.32
N GLY A 16 -5.40 -15.24 -14.45
CA GLY A 16 -4.86 -15.88 -15.66
C GLY A 16 -4.63 -14.93 -16.84
N ASN A 17 -4.92 -13.63 -16.69
CA ASN A 17 -4.72 -12.63 -17.74
C ASN A 17 -4.01 -11.38 -17.17
N PRO A 18 -2.76 -11.10 -17.59
CA PRO A 18 -2.00 -9.96 -17.10
C PRO A 18 -2.68 -8.61 -17.35
N SER A 19 -3.20 -8.38 -18.56
CA SER A 19 -3.80 -7.09 -18.95
C SER A 19 -5.04 -6.76 -18.11
N LEU A 20 -5.91 -7.76 -17.93
CA LEU A 20 -7.10 -7.64 -17.08
C LEU A 20 -6.72 -7.40 -15.62
N THR A 21 -5.73 -8.15 -15.12
CA THR A 21 -5.24 -7.99 -13.74
C THR A 21 -4.74 -6.58 -13.50
N PHE A 22 -3.86 -6.07 -14.37
CA PHE A 22 -3.33 -4.72 -14.22
C PHE A 22 -4.46 -3.70 -14.17
N SER A 23 -5.43 -3.78 -15.09
CA SER A 23 -6.57 -2.86 -15.13
C SER A 23 -7.36 -2.85 -13.82
N ILE A 24 -7.74 -4.03 -13.31
CA ILE A 24 -8.57 -4.14 -12.11
C ILE A 24 -7.81 -3.75 -10.85
N ILE A 25 -6.58 -4.25 -10.71
CA ILE A 25 -5.78 -4.04 -9.51
C ILE A 25 -5.31 -2.58 -9.42
N LEU A 26 -4.86 -1.99 -10.53
CA LEU A 26 -4.53 -0.55 -10.56
C LEU A 26 -5.77 0.29 -10.26
N PHE A 27 -6.91 0.02 -10.89
CA PHE A 27 -8.16 0.72 -10.58
C PHE A 27 -8.50 0.63 -9.09
N SER A 28 -8.42 -0.58 -8.52
CA SER A 28 -8.70 -0.84 -7.11
C SER A 28 -7.78 -0.05 -6.20
N ILE A 29 -6.46 -0.07 -6.46
CA ILE A 29 -5.45 0.64 -5.67
C ILE A 29 -5.65 2.14 -5.79
N LEU A 30 -5.83 2.68 -7.00
CA LEU A 30 -6.01 4.12 -7.22
C LEU A 30 -7.29 4.64 -6.56
N LEU A 31 -8.41 3.93 -6.71
CA LEU A 31 -9.68 4.33 -6.10
C LEU A 31 -9.58 4.29 -4.56
N SER A 32 -9.10 3.18 -4.01
CA SER A 32 -9.00 3.00 -2.55
C SER A 32 -7.98 3.94 -1.92
N SER A 33 -6.80 4.13 -2.51
CA SER A 33 -5.81 5.10 -2.03
C SER A 33 -6.27 6.55 -2.18
N GLY A 34 -7.01 6.88 -3.25
CA GLY A 34 -7.66 8.17 -3.41
C GLY A 34 -8.68 8.43 -2.28
N LEU A 35 -9.52 7.44 -1.95
CA LEU A 35 -10.42 7.52 -0.81
C LEU A 35 -9.67 7.68 0.51
N GLY A 36 -8.59 6.92 0.72
CA GLY A 36 -7.72 7.07 1.89
C GLY A 36 -7.14 8.48 2.02
N SER A 37 -6.69 9.05 0.90
CA SER A 37 -6.18 10.41 0.86
C SER A 37 -7.26 11.44 1.19
N LEU A 38 -8.48 11.28 0.67
CA LEU A 38 -9.61 12.15 1.02
C LEU A 38 -9.97 12.05 2.51
N ILE A 39 -10.03 10.82 3.03
CA ILE A 39 -10.33 10.53 4.44
C ILE A 39 -9.28 11.17 5.37
N SER A 40 -8.00 11.20 4.96
CA SER A 40 -6.93 11.83 5.74
C SER A 40 -7.16 13.32 6.02
N GLY A 41 -7.90 14.02 5.14
CA GLY A 41 -8.24 15.44 5.31
C GLY A 41 -9.40 15.70 6.28
N ASN A 42 -10.16 14.67 6.66
CA ASN A 42 -11.26 14.79 7.62
C ASN A 42 -10.71 15.20 9.00
N LYS A 43 -11.36 16.16 9.68
CA LYS A 43 -10.95 16.72 10.98
C LYS A 43 -10.62 15.64 12.02
N TYR A 44 -11.39 14.57 12.10
CA TYR A 44 -11.16 13.49 13.08
C TYR A 44 -9.91 12.68 12.76
N VAL A 45 -9.75 12.28 11.51
CA VAL A 45 -8.59 11.49 11.06
C VAL A 45 -7.33 12.33 11.11
N LYS A 46 -7.40 13.59 10.67
CA LYS A 46 -6.29 14.54 10.77
C LYS A 46 -5.84 14.73 12.22
N ARG A 47 -6.77 14.93 13.16
CA ARG A 47 -6.43 15.03 14.59
C ARG A 47 -5.75 13.76 15.12
N PHE A 48 -6.19 12.59 14.65
CA PHE A 48 -5.55 11.32 15.01
C PHE A 48 -4.15 11.18 14.42
N THR A 49 -3.95 11.51 13.15
CA THR A 49 -2.66 11.39 12.45
C THR A 49 -1.66 12.48 12.85
N ASP A 50 -2.12 13.66 13.28
CA ASP A 50 -1.28 14.72 13.83
C ASP A 50 -0.73 14.32 15.21
N ASN A 51 -1.56 13.70 16.07
CA ASN A 51 -1.20 13.33 17.44
C ASN A 51 -0.54 11.94 17.56
N SER A 52 -0.54 11.13 16.50
CA SER A 52 -0.04 9.77 16.55
C SER A 52 0.41 9.25 15.19
N TYR A 53 1.30 8.26 15.22
CA TYR A 53 1.77 7.52 14.05
C TYR A 53 1.11 6.13 13.91
N TYR A 54 0.12 5.80 14.75
CA TYR A 54 -0.57 4.49 14.73
C TYR A 54 -1.24 4.15 13.39
N TYR A 55 -1.48 5.12 12.51
CA TYR A 55 -1.92 4.82 11.14
C TYR A 55 -0.90 3.96 10.37
N LEU A 56 0.41 4.07 10.65
CA LEU A 56 1.46 3.21 10.11
C LEU A 56 1.40 1.78 10.69
N LEU A 57 0.96 1.65 11.94
CA LEU A 57 0.72 0.35 12.56
C LEU A 57 -0.48 -0.33 11.89
N PHE A 58 -1.58 0.40 11.70
CA PHE A 58 -2.76 -0.13 11.03
C PHE A 58 -2.50 -0.50 9.58
N THR A 59 -1.71 0.29 8.83
CA THR A 59 -1.27 -0.12 7.48
C THR A 59 -0.48 -1.41 7.53
N ALA A 60 0.51 -1.53 8.41
CA ALA A 60 1.32 -2.74 8.51
C ALA A 60 0.48 -3.97 8.88
N ILE A 61 -0.38 -3.87 9.89
CA ILE A 61 -1.25 -4.96 10.35
C ILE A 61 -2.20 -5.41 9.23
N THR A 62 -2.82 -4.47 8.51
CA THR A 62 -3.72 -4.83 7.41
C THR A 62 -2.97 -5.51 6.26
N ILE A 63 -1.77 -5.06 5.92
CA ILE A 63 -0.91 -5.73 4.93
C ILE A 63 -0.57 -7.15 5.38
N LEU A 64 -0.22 -7.36 6.66
CA LEU A 64 0.10 -8.68 7.19
C LEU A 64 -1.11 -9.63 7.15
N ILE A 65 -2.27 -9.16 7.59
CA ILE A 65 -3.53 -9.94 7.58
C ILE A 65 -3.88 -10.33 6.14
N ILE A 66 -3.82 -9.38 5.20
CA ILE A 66 -4.12 -9.65 3.80
C ILE A 66 -3.08 -10.60 3.23
N GLY A 67 -1.78 -10.33 3.39
CA GLY A 67 -0.71 -11.20 2.89
C GLY A 67 -0.84 -12.65 3.38
N PHE A 68 -1.21 -12.85 4.65
CA PHE A 68 -1.45 -14.16 5.24
C PHE A 68 -2.70 -14.84 4.68
N SER A 69 -3.82 -14.13 4.59
CA SER A 69 -5.09 -14.67 4.11
C SER A 69 -5.14 -14.87 2.59
N LEU A 70 -4.29 -14.18 1.82
CA LEU A 70 -4.38 -14.08 0.37
C LEU A 70 -4.31 -15.44 -0.34
N ASN A 71 -3.40 -16.32 0.08
CA ASN A 71 -3.27 -17.66 -0.51
C ASN A 71 -4.56 -18.47 -0.32
N LYS A 72 -5.09 -18.47 0.90
CA LYS A 72 -6.29 -19.22 1.26
C LYS A 72 -7.52 -18.69 0.52
N ILE A 73 -7.64 -17.37 0.39
CA ILE A 73 -8.74 -16.76 -0.37
C ILE A 73 -8.65 -17.16 -1.84
N ILE A 74 -7.47 -17.06 -2.45
CA ILE A 74 -7.23 -17.46 -3.84
C ILE A 74 -7.59 -18.93 -4.05
N GLU A 75 -7.15 -19.82 -3.17
CA GLU A 75 -7.42 -21.27 -3.25
C GLU A 75 -8.92 -21.57 -3.18
N ILE A 76 -9.64 -21.04 -2.19
CA ILE A 76 -11.07 -21.28 -2.00
C ILE A 76 -11.92 -20.74 -3.16
N THR A 77 -11.47 -19.64 -3.78
CA THR A 77 -12.23 -18.91 -4.79
C THR A 77 -11.69 -19.13 -6.20
N ASN A 78 -10.78 -20.10 -6.38
CA ASN A 78 -10.13 -20.33 -7.66
C ASN A 78 -11.09 -20.81 -8.75
N ASP A 79 -12.15 -21.54 -8.37
CA ASP A 79 -13.13 -22.08 -9.31
C ASP A 79 -14.31 -21.11 -9.56
N TYR A 80 -14.27 -19.92 -8.95
CA TYR A 80 -15.33 -18.92 -9.11
C TYR A 80 -15.29 -18.32 -10.51
N VAL A 81 -16.46 -17.86 -10.97
CA VAL A 81 -16.55 -17.18 -12.28
C VAL A 81 -15.79 -15.86 -12.23
N MET A 82 -15.27 -15.43 -13.39
CA MET A 82 -14.38 -14.26 -13.50
C MET A 82 -14.92 -13.02 -12.78
N MET A 83 -16.21 -12.67 -12.96
CA MET A 83 -16.82 -11.51 -12.31
C MET A 83 -16.72 -11.56 -10.77
N GLN A 84 -16.91 -12.73 -10.17
CA GLN A 84 -16.78 -12.90 -8.71
C GLN A 84 -15.32 -12.72 -8.28
N LYS A 85 -14.37 -13.31 -9.02
CA LYS A 85 -12.94 -13.11 -8.77
C LYS A 85 -12.56 -11.63 -8.78
N MET A 86 -13.11 -10.86 -9.74
CA MET A 86 -12.82 -9.42 -9.86
C MET A 86 -13.30 -8.65 -8.63
N VAL A 87 -14.54 -8.93 -8.18
CA VAL A 87 -15.11 -8.31 -6.97
C VAL A 87 -14.29 -8.69 -5.73
N ILE A 88 -13.89 -9.95 -5.61
CA ILE A 88 -13.05 -10.43 -4.51
C ILE A 88 -11.70 -9.72 -4.51
N GLY A 89 -11.04 -9.64 -5.67
CA GLY A 89 -9.76 -8.93 -5.83
C GLY A 89 -9.85 -7.45 -5.42
N PHE A 90 -10.92 -6.77 -5.84
CA PHE A 90 -11.21 -5.39 -5.43
C PHE A 90 -11.39 -5.27 -3.91
N LEU A 91 -12.22 -6.13 -3.31
CA LEU A 91 -12.51 -6.12 -1.87
C LEU A 91 -11.28 -6.42 -1.01
N ILE A 92 -10.37 -7.29 -1.47
CA ILE A 92 -9.10 -7.57 -0.79
C ILE A 92 -8.21 -6.32 -0.74
N ILE A 93 -8.15 -5.58 -1.86
CA ILE A 93 -7.28 -4.40 -1.97
C ILE A 93 -7.85 -3.20 -1.24
N LEU A 94 -9.16 -3.03 -1.28
CA LEU A 94 -9.85 -1.85 -0.76
C LEU A 94 -9.39 -1.39 0.64
N PRO A 95 -9.37 -2.25 1.69
CA PRO A 95 -8.95 -1.82 3.03
C PRO A 95 -7.47 -1.40 3.08
N MET A 96 -6.61 -2.15 2.41
CA MET A 96 -5.18 -1.87 2.37
C MET A 96 -4.88 -0.59 1.60
N GLY A 97 -5.49 -0.40 0.44
CA GLY A 97 -5.29 0.79 -0.38
C GLY A 97 -5.78 2.06 0.32
N ILE A 98 -6.91 2.00 1.02
CA ILE A 98 -7.38 3.11 1.87
C ILE A 98 -6.32 3.48 2.91
N LEU A 99 -5.82 2.50 3.67
CA LEU A 99 -4.84 2.78 4.71
C LEU A 99 -3.50 3.25 4.12
N MET A 100 -3.04 2.68 3.01
CA MET A 100 -1.84 3.13 2.30
C MET A 100 -1.96 4.55 1.72
N GLY A 101 -3.19 5.01 1.44
CA GLY A 101 -3.48 6.36 0.94
C GLY A 101 -3.38 7.47 1.99
N ILE A 102 -3.38 7.14 3.29
CA ILE A 102 -3.37 8.12 4.39
C ILE A 102 -1.96 8.70 4.68
N PRO A 103 -0.87 7.91 4.72
CA PRO A 103 0.47 8.40 5.07
C PRO A 103 0.98 9.54 4.21
N PHE A 104 0.77 9.50 2.90
CA PHE A 104 1.32 10.49 1.97
C PHE A 104 0.81 11.92 2.21
N PRO A 105 -0.51 12.21 2.16
CA PRO A 105 -1.03 13.54 2.46
C PRO A 105 -0.75 13.98 3.90
N THR A 106 -0.74 13.05 4.86
CA THR A 106 -0.37 13.34 6.24
C THR A 106 1.07 13.82 6.34
N GLY A 107 2.01 13.12 5.68
CA GLY A 107 3.43 13.48 5.65
C GLY A 107 3.67 14.85 5.02
N ILE A 108 3.00 15.14 3.91
CA ILE A 108 3.05 16.46 3.25
C ILE A 108 2.50 17.56 4.17
N SER A 109 1.38 17.32 4.86
CA SER A 109 0.82 18.29 5.81
C SER A 109 1.77 18.55 6.98
N LYS A 110 2.44 17.53 7.51
CA LYS A 110 3.44 17.69 8.58
C LYS A 110 4.66 18.46 8.09
N LEU A 111 5.16 18.16 6.89
CA LEU A 111 6.28 18.88 6.29
C LEU A 111 5.99 20.36 6.10
N LYS A 112 4.80 20.73 5.60
CA LYS A 112 4.37 22.13 5.47
C LYS A 112 4.31 22.88 6.81
N ASN A 113 4.05 22.17 7.91
CA ASN A 113 4.02 22.77 9.24
C ASN A 113 5.44 22.98 9.81
N ILE A 114 6.38 22.07 9.51
CA ILE A 114 7.77 22.13 9.98
C ILE A 114 8.58 23.13 9.15
N TYR A 115 8.46 23.05 7.83
CA TYR A 115 9.16 23.88 6.87
C TYR A 115 8.17 24.83 6.22
N LYS A 116 8.36 26.14 6.46
CA LYS A 116 7.53 27.19 5.88
C LYS A 116 7.83 27.46 4.40
N GLU A 117 8.93 26.92 3.88
CA GLU A 117 9.36 27.06 2.50
C GLU A 117 8.72 25.97 1.62
N GLU A 118 8.09 26.37 0.52
CA GLU A 118 7.44 25.45 -0.43
C GLU A 118 8.46 24.61 -1.23
N ASP A 119 9.74 24.96 -1.17
CA ASP A 119 10.83 24.39 -1.96
C ASP A 119 11.15 22.92 -1.64
N ILE A 120 10.72 22.42 -0.48
CA ILE A 120 10.91 21.01 -0.09
C ILE A 120 9.92 20.07 -0.80
N LEU A 121 8.76 20.56 -1.23
CA LEU A 121 7.74 19.69 -1.84
C LEU A 121 8.22 19.03 -3.14
N PRO A 122 8.82 19.76 -4.12
CA PRO A 122 9.38 19.13 -5.32
C PRO A 122 10.42 18.05 -5.02
N LEU A 123 11.28 18.26 -4.01
CA LEU A 123 12.28 17.27 -3.59
C LEU A 123 11.63 16.00 -3.05
N MET A 124 10.55 16.12 -2.26
CA MET A 124 9.82 14.96 -1.74
C MET A 124 9.09 14.19 -2.85
N TRP A 125 8.54 14.87 -3.85
CA TRP A 125 7.99 14.22 -5.04
C TRP A 125 9.08 13.49 -5.83
N GLY A 126 10.26 14.10 -6.00
CA GLY A 126 11.42 13.47 -6.62
C GLY A 126 11.88 12.21 -5.87
N ALA A 127 11.98 12.29 -4.54
CA ALA A 127 12.30 11.15 -3.69
C ALA A 127 11.27 10.02 -3.84
N ASN A 128 9.97 10.32 -3.83
CA ASN A 128 8.92 9.34 -4.07
C ASN A 128 9.07 8.63 -5.42
N GLY A 129 9.41 9.39 -6.48
CA GLY A 129 9.71 8.83 -7.80
C GLY A 129 10.87 7.83 -7.76
N ILE A 130 12.01 8.22 -7.17
CA ILE A 130 13.20 7.36 -7.04
C ILE A 130 12.88 6.09 -6.25
N PHE A 131 12.27 6.22 -5.07
CA PHE A 131 11.90 5.08 -4.23
C PHE A 131 10.85 4.18 -4.87
N SER A 132 9.96 4.71 -5.72
CA SER A 132 9.01 3.90 -6.49
C SER A 132 9.70 3.03 -7.52
N VAL A 133 10.71 3.55 -8.23
CA VAL A 133 11.51 2.78 -9.21
C VAL A 133 12.36 1.73 -8.50
N ILE A 134 13.07 2.11 -7.43
CA ILE A 134 13.86 1.15 -6.63
C ILE A 134 12.95 0.08 -6.03
N GLY A 135 11.81 0.51 -5.47
CA GLY A 135 10.84 -0.37 -4.84
C GLY A 135 10.21 -1.37 -5.81
N SER A 136 9.94 -0.99 -7.06
CA SER A 136 9.40 -1.91 -8.06
C SER A 136 10.43 -2.94 -8.52
N LEU A 137 11.69 -2.53 -8.75
CA LEU A 137 12.80 -3.43 -9.07
C LEU A 137 13.04 -4.44 -7.94
N LEU A 138 13.13 -3.96 -6.69
CA LEU A 138 13.30 -4.80 -5.51
C LEU A 138 12.11 -5.75 -5.33
N ALA A 139 10.89 -5.29 -5.57
CA ALA A 139 9.70 -6.12 -5.45
C ALA A 139 9.74 -7.32 -6.39
N VAL A 140 10.12 -7.11 -7.66
CA VAL A 140 10.25 -8.20 -8.63
C VAL A 140 11.38 -9.15 -8.21
N ALA A 141 12.56 -8.62 -7.88
CA ALA A 141 13.72 -9.43 -7.50
C ALA A 141 13.45 -10.29 -6.25
N LEU A 142 12.87 -9.69 -5.21
CA LEU A 142 12.50 -10.40 -3.98
C LEU A 142 11.40 -11.43 -4.22
N SER A 143 10.42 -11.13 -5.09
CA SER A 143 9.34 -12.06 -5.39
C SER A 143 9.84 -13.29 -6.16
N ILE A 144 10.80 -13.11 -7.05
CA ILE A 144 11.45 -14.23 -7.76
C ILE A 144 12.26 -15.09 -6.79
N LYS A 145 13.04 -14.45 -5.90
CA LYS A 145 13.99 -15.17 -5.02
C LYS A 145 13.34 -15.80 -3.80
N PHE A 146 12.36 -15.11 -3.19
CA PHE A 146 11.78 -15.46 -1.89
C PHE A 146 10.26 -15.64 -1.93
N GLY A 147 9.61 -15.41 -3.07
CA GLY A 147 8.16 -15.53 -3.24
C GLY A 147 7.37 -14.25 -2.90
N PHE A 148 6.16 -14.14 -3.43
CA PHE A 148 5.30 -12.95 -3.30
C PHE A 148 4.98 -12.57 -1.86
N ASN A 149 4.66 -13.55 -0.99
CA ASN A 149 4.31 -13.29 0.40
C ASN A 149 5.47 -12.67 1.18
N SER A 150 6.68 -13.19 0.98
CA SER A 150 7.88 -12.67 1.63
C SER A 150 8.10 -11.21 1.26
N THR A 151 7.94 -10.86 -0.02
CA THR A 151 8.02 -9.46 -0.49
C THR A 151 6.94 -8.57 0.15
N ILE A 152 5.69 -9.05 0.21
CA ILE A 152 4.57 -8.34 0.87
C ILE A 152 4.90 -8.07 2.35
N TYR A 153 5.42 -9.08 3.06
CA TYR A 153 5.79 -8.96 4.46
C TYR A 153 6.97 -8.00 4.67
N ILE A 154 7.98 -8.00 3.79
CA ILE A 154 9.06 -7.02 3.83
C ILE A 154 8.49 -5.60 3.71
N GLY A 155 7.52 -5.38 2.82
CA GLY A 155 6.87 -4.08 2.72
C GLY A 155 6.10 -3.69 3.98
N ALA A 156 5.41 -4.63 4.63
CA ALA A 156 4.79 -4.38 5.94
C ALA A 156 5.83 -4.04 7.02
N MET A 157 6.99 -4.71 7.02
CA MET A 157 8.08 -4.44 7.96
C MET A 157 8.68 -3.03 7.75
N ILE A 158 8.69 -2.51 6.52
CA ILE A 158 9.12 -1.12 6.26
C ILE A 158 8.17 -0.11 6.94
N TYR A 159 6.85 -0.36 6.93
CA TYR A 159 5.89 0.49 7.66
C TYR A 159 6.13 0.45 9.18
N LEU A 160 6.40 -0.74 9.74
CA LEU A 160 6.73 -0.90 11.16
C LEU A 160 8.06 -0.24 11.53
N PHE A 161 9.06 -0.38 10.66
CA PHE A 161 10.35 0.28 10.84
C PHE A 161 10.19 1.80 10.84
N LEU A 162 9.39 2.34 9.92
CA LEU A 162 9.10 3.78 9.89
C LEU A 162 8.38 4.25 11.15
N LEU A 163 7.40 3.48 11.64
CA LEU A 163 6.71 3.76 12.91
C LEU A 163 7.71 3.79 14.08
N PHE A 164 8.57 2.78 14.19
CA PHE A 164 9.58 2.70 15.24
C PHE A 164 10.57 3.85 15.15
N TYR A 165 11.09 4.14 13.97
CA TYR A 165 12.05 5.21 13.74
C TYR A 165 11.47 6.57 14.15
N ILE A 166 10.24 6.86 13.73
CA ILE A 166 9.59 8.12 14.12
C ILE A 166 9.27 8.13 15.61
N GLY A 167 8.74 7.05 16.19
CA GLY A 167 8.38 7.03 17.62
C GLY A 167 9.56 7.08 18.59
N VAL A 168 10.77 6.76 18.15
CA VAL A 168 11.98 6.78 18.98
C VAL A 168 12.82 8.05 18.78
N PHE A 169 12.86 8.61 17.56
CA PHE A 169 13.79 9.67 17.19
C PHE A 169 13.14 11.04 16.90
N LEU A 170 11.81 11.15 16.89
CA LEU A 170 11.04 12.39 16.69
C LEU A 170 10.06 12.61 17.85
#